data_AF-A0A9N9A127-F1
#
_entry.id   AF-A0A9N9A127-F1
#
_cell.length_a   1.000
_cell.length_b   1.000
_cell.length_c   1.000
_cell.angle_alpha   90.00
_cell.angle_beta   90.00
_cell.angle_gamma   90.00
#
_symmetry.space_group_name_H-M   'P 1'
#
loop_
_entity.id
_entity.type
_entity.pdbx_description
1 polymer ?
#
loop_
_entity_poly.entity_id
_entity_poly.type
_entity_poly.pdbx_seq_one_letter_code
_entity_poly.pdbx_strand_id
1 'polypeptide(L)'
;MAQREFSNNPELEEIKLTVNLSPPSQKGKTYVKALSFTASKITFSHQVQASNRVFRSAEAGKFLIVDFQKLRFEKHSASEYIIRILTAGILLNDNRYHYFGQSNSHLKQRKCILLQASQREIKQILDGFGDWSIFTSVAKLAKRIGLLFTAGDSVLKLPSEKYDIIDDVERNNFNFTDG
;
A
#
# COMPACT_ATOMS: atom_id res chain seq x y z
N MET A 1 -18.01 -9.85 9.95
CA MET A 1 -17.67 -9.81 8.50
C MET A 1 -17.25 -11.20 8.09
N ALA A 2 -17.65 -11.69 6.91
CA ALA A 2 -17.24 -13.03 6.46
C ALA A 2 -15.72 -13.09 6.29
N GLN A 3 -15.12 -14.19 6.74
CA GLN A 3 -13.69 -14.46 6.66
C GLN A 3 -13.45 -15.84 6.10
N ARG A 4 -12.29 -16.05 5.47
CA ARG A 4 -11.83 -17.35 5.01
C ARG A 4 -10.38 -17.56 5.41
N GLU A 5 -10.07 -18.72 5.96
CA GLU A 5 -8.73 -19.07 6.41
C GLU A 5 -8.04 -20.01 5.41
N PHE A 6 -6.73 -19.86 5.31
CA PHE A 6 -5.83 -20.68 4.52
C PHE A 6 -4.60 -21.01 5.35
N SER A 7 -3.94 -22.12 5.08
CA SER A 7 -2.69 -22.47 5.75
C SER A 7 -1.56 -21.52 5.34
N ASN A 8 -0.72 -21.16 6.31
CA ASN A 8 0.55 -20.47 6.08
C ASN A 8 1.70 -21.29 6.62
N ASN A 9 2.87 -21.18 6.00
CA ASN A 9 4.13 -21.70 6.53
C ASN A 9 5.30 -20.89 5.95
N PRO A 10 6.47 -20.88 6.62
CA PRO A 10 7.61 -20.06 6.20
C PRO A 10 8.31 -20.56 4.91
N GLU A 11 8.00 -21.77 4.45
CA GLU A 11 8.58 -22.40 3.25
C GLU A 11 7.78 -22.08 1.97
N LEU A 12 6.63 -21.40 2.09
CA LEU A 12 5.89 -20.97 0.91
C LEU A 12 6.74 -19.99 0.09
N GLU A 13 6.95 -20.37 -1.17
CA GLU A 13 7.58 -19.54 -2.20
C GLU A 13 6.58 -18.54 -2.81
N GLU A 14 5.30 -18.90 -2.83
CA GLU A 14 4.24 -18.11 -3.45
C GLU A 14 2.91 -18.27 -2.71
N ILE A 15 2.10 -17.20 -2.71
CA ILE A 15 0.73 -17.22 -2.18
C ILE A 15 -0.26 -17.26 -3.33
N LYS A 16 -1.02 -18.36 -3.43
CA LYS A 16 -2.14 -18.54 -4.36
C LYS A 16 -3.41 -18.89 -3.60
N LEU A 17 -4.40 -18.01 -3.66
CA LEU A 17 -5.64 -18.16 -2.91
C LEU A 17 -6.84 -18.05 -3.85
N THR A 18 -7.82 -18.93 -3.66
CA THR A 18 -9.13 -18.84 -4.30
C THR A 18 -10.18 -18.53 -3.26
N VAL A 19 -10.82 -17.38 -3.39
CA VAL A 19 -11.78 -16.81 -2.45
C VAL A 19 -13.06 -16.42 -3.19
N ASN A 20 -14.15 -17.10 -2.86
CA ASN A 20 -15.50 -16.73 -3.28
C ASN A 20 -16.23 -16.07 -2.12
N LEU A 21 -15.82 -14.86 -1.76
CA LEU A 21 -16.48 -14.03 -0.76
C LEU A 21 -16.76 -12.66 -1.36
N SER A 22 -18.03 -12.29 -1.43
CA SER A 22 -18.43 -10.96 -1.88
C SER A 22 -18.21 -9.92 -0.77
N PRO A 23 -17.90 -8.67 -1.13
CA PRO A 23 -17.81 -7.59 -0.16
C PRO A 23 -19.18 -7.38 0.52
N PRO A 24 -19.21 -6.95 1.79
CA PRO A 24 -20.44 -6.47 2.41
C PRO A 24 -21.00 -5.29 1.61
N SER A 25 -22.33 -5.19 1.49
CA SER A 25 -22.99 -4.04 0.88
C SER A 25 -23.42 -3.05 1.96
N GLN A 26 -22.77 -1.89 2.03
CA GLN A 26 -23.19 -0.78 2.89
C GLN A 26 -23.00 0.54 2.15
N LYS A 27 -24.07 1.36 2.10
CA LYS A 27 -24.07 2.64 1.38
C LYS A 27 -22.98 3.58 1.91
N GLY A 28 -22.23 4.21 1.01
CA GLY A 28 -21.20 5.20 1.33
C GLY A 28 -19.87 4.63 1.84
N LYS A 29 -19.68 3.30 1.84
CA LYS A 29 -18.42 2.68 2.26
C LYS A 29 -17.75 1.98 1.09
N THR A 30 -16.44 2.18 0.98
CA THR A 30 -15.59 1.44 0.05
C THR A 30 -14.94 0.27 0.77
N TYR A 31 -15.24 -0.93 0.30
CA TYR A 31 -14.63 -2.16 0.82
C TYR A 31 -13.46 -2.56 -0.07
N VAL A 32 -12.34 -2.90 0.57
CA VAL A 32 -11.12 -3.38 -0.08
C VAL A 32 -10.81 -4.77 0.46
N LYS A 33 -10.28 -5.65 -0.41
CA LYS A 33 -9.83 -6.99 -0.03
C LYS A 33 -8.67 -6.87 0.95
N ALA A 34 -8.61 -7.74 1.94
CA ALA A 34 -7.52 -7.75 2.92
C ALA A 34 -7.07 -9.18 3.25
N LEU A 35 -5.75 -9.37 3.37
CA LEU A 35 -5.12 -10.58 3.88
C LEU A 35 -4.37 -10.27 5.18
N SER A 36 -4.62 -11.05 6.23
CA SER A 36 -3.87 -10.99 7.49
C SER A 36 -3.07 -12.27 7.68
N PHE A 37 -1.78 -12.14 7.99
CA PHE A 37 -0.83 -13.24 8.10
C PHE A 37 -0.45 -13.50 9.56
N THR A 38 -0.48 -14.78 9.94
CA THR A 38 0.15 -15.32 11.15
C THR A 38 1.14 -16.41 10.74
N ALA A 39 1.84 -17.02 11.71
CA ALA A 39 2.78 -18.10 11.44
C ALA A 39 2.15 -19.28 10.67
N SER A 40 0.89 -19.59 10.97
CA SER A 40 0.21 -20.80 10.51
C SER A 40 -1.00 -20.54 9.62
N LYS A 41 -1.48 -19.28 9.53
CA LYS A 41 -2.71 -18.94 8.83
C LYS A 41 -2.61 -17.65 8.02
N ILE A 42 -3.32 -17.64 6.89
CA ILE A 42 -3.66 -16.45 6.11
C ILE A 42 -5.17 -16.28 6.19
N THR A 43 -5.65 -15.13 6.65
CA THR A 43 -7.07 -14.84 6.75
C THR A 43 -7.46 -13.80 5.71
N PHE A 44 -8.39 -14.17 4.82
CA PHE A 44 -9.04 -13.22 3.92
C PHE A 44 -10.21 -12.54 4.61
N SER A 45 -10.35 -11.23 4.39
CA SER A 45 -11.49 -10.41 4.82
C SER A 45 -11.70 -9.22 3.89
N HIS A 46 -12.78 -8.46 4.11
CA HIS A 46 -12.95 -7.13 3.54
C HIS A 46 -12.77 -6.07 4.62
N GLN A 47 -12.12 -4.96 4.29
CA GLN A 47 -11.92 -3.84 5.19
C GLN A 47 -12.48 -2.57 4.59
N VAL A 48 -13.09 -1.73 5.43
CA VAL A 48 -13.53 -0.40 5.04
C VAL A 48 -12.30 0.49 4.97
N GLN A 49 -12.16 1.20 3.85
CA GLN A 49 -11.00 2.03 3.62
C GLN A 49 -11.42 3.49 3.43
N ALA A 50 -10.78 4.39 4.18
CA ALA A 50 -10.92 5.83 3.99
C ALA A 50 -10.30 6.25 2.66
N SER A 51 -10.89 7.25 2.02
CA SER A 51 -10.39 7.80 0.74
C SER A 51 -8.99 8.40 0.91
N ASN A 52 -8.12 8.18 -0.06
CA ASN A 52 -6.84 8.87 -0.20
C ASN A 52 -6.50 9.02 -1.69
N ARG A 53 -5.37 9.68 -1.99
CA ARG A 53 -4.92 9.91 -3.38
C ARG A 53 -4.74 8.61 -4.17
N VAL A 54 -4.28 7.56 -3.49
CA VAL A 54 -4.05 6.24 -4.10
C VAL A 54 -5.34 5.49 -4.40
N PHE A 55 -6.29 5.41 -3.47
CA PHE A 55 -7.57 4.73 -3.71
C PHE A 55 -8.46 5.46 -4.73
N ARG A 56 -8.09 6.68 -5.14
CA ARG A 56 -8.72 7.41 -6.26
C ARG A 56 -8.07 7.12 -7.61
N SER A 57 -6.87 6.55 -7.64
CA SER A 57 -6.14 6.31 -8.89
C SER A 57 -6.56 5.05 -9.63
N ALA A 58 -7.32 4.16 -8.97
CA ALA A 58 -7.83 2.92 -9.56
C ALA A 58 -9.13 2.49 -8.88
N GLU A 59 -9.80 1.49 -9.45
CA GLU A 59 -11.00 0.88 -8.88
C GLU A 59 -10.69 0.13 -7.58
N ALA A 60 -11.59 0.24 -6.59
CA ALA A 60 -11.43 -0.39 -5.27
C ALA A 60 -11.14 -1.90 -5.33
N GLY A 61 -11.72 -2.60 -6.32
CA GLY A 61 -11.55 -4.04 -6.51
C GLY A 61 -10.13 -4.49 -6.89
N LYS A 62 -9.30 -3.55 -7.39
CA LYS A 62 -7.90 -3.81 -7.77
C LYS A 62 -6.94 -3.70 -6.59
N PHE A 63 -7.38 -3.22 -5.44
CA PHE A 63 -6.52 -3.09 -4.27
C PHE A 63 -6.61 -4.31 -3.37
N LEU A 64 -5.47 -4.64 -2.75
CA LEU A 64 -5.36 -5.64 -1.71
C LEU A 64 -4.54 -5.09 -0.55
N ILE A 65 -5.11 -5.06 0.64
CA ILE A 65 -4.39 -4.72 1.87
C ILE A 65 -3.77 -5.98 2.42
N VAL A 66 -2.50 -5.92 2.79
CA VAL A 66 -1.80 -7.05 3.42
C VAL A 66 -1.28 -6.64 4.78
N ASP A 67 -1.57 -7.46 5.79
CA ASP A 67 -1.23 -7.23 7.19
C ASP A 67 -0.33 -8.35 7.72
N PHE A 68 0.93 -8.00 8.02
CA PHE A 68 1.93 -8.89 8.61
C PHE A 68 2.17 -8.59 10.10
N GLN A 69 1.33 -7.78 10.75
CA GLN A 69 1.54 -7.34 12.13
C GLN A 69 1.74 -8.53 13.07
N LYS A 70 0.92 -9.58 12.89
CA LYS A 70 0.90 -10.81 13.68
C LYS A 70 1.80 -11.93 13.14
N LEU A 71 2.53 -11.70 12.04
CA LEU A 71 3.42 -12.71 11.45
C LEU A 71 4.70 -12.84 12.28
N ARG A 72 4.85 -13.94 13.01
CA ARG A 72 6.05 -14.29 13.78
C ARG A 72 6.34 -15.77 13.60
N PHE A 73 7.49 -16.11 13.02
CA PHE A 73 7.97 -17.48 12.97
C PHE A 73 8.99 -17.69 14.09
N GLU A 74 9.03 -18.88 14.68
CA GLU A 74 9.99 -19.20 15.75
C GLU A 74 11.41 -19.37 15.21
N LYS A 75 11.56 -20.06 14.07
CA LYS A 75 12.85 -20.47 13.50
C LYS A 75 13.23 -19.79 12.19
N HIS A 76 12.34 -18.96 11.64
CA HIS A 76 12.53 -18.34 10.33
C HIS A 76 12.42 -16.82 10.39
N SER A 77 13.13 -16.12 9.51
CA SER A 77 13.04 -14.67 9.38
C SER A 77 11.70 -14.26 8.75
N ALA A 78 10.83 -13.61 9.53
CA ALA A 78 9.61 -13.04 9.00
C ALA A 78 9.90 -11.99 7.91
N SER A 79 11.02 -11.27 8.00
CA SER A 79 11.39 -10.25 7.01
C SER A 79 11.75 -10.87 5.66
N GLU A 80 12.52 -11.96 5.64
CA GLU A 80 12.86 -12.67 4.41
C GLU A 80 11.62 -13.25 3.74
N TYR A 81 10.72 -13.86 4.53
CA TYR A 81 9.43 -14.32 4.05
C TYR A 81 8.61 -13.17 3.42
N ILE A 82 8.49 -12.03 4.11
CA ILE A 82 7.75 -10.87 3.60
C ILE A 82 8.36 -10.36 2.29
N ILE A 83 9.69 -10.20 2.24
CA ILE A 83 10.39 -9.73 1.03
C ILE A 83 10.12 -10.70 -0.13
N ARG A 84 10.23 -12.00 0.09
CA ARG A 84 9.97 -13.02 -0.93
C ARG A 84 8.55 -12.95 -1.46
N ILE A 85 7.55 -12.98 -0.57
CA ILE A 85 6.13 -12.91 -0.96
C ILE A 85 5.80 -11.59 -1.68
N LEU A 86 6.30 -10.45 -1.20
CA LEU A 86 6.03 -9.16 -1.84
C LEU A 86 6.75 -9.01 -3.19
N THR A 87 7.93 -9.63 -3.36
CA THR A 87 8.66 -9.65 -4.64
C THR A 87 7.94 -10.50 -5.68
N ALA A 88 7.47 -11.70 -5.29
CA ALA A 88 6.67 -12.55 -6.18
C ALA A 88 5.29 -11.95 -6.49
N GLY A 89 4.73 -11.21 -5.54
CA GLY A 89 3.32 -10.80 -5.54
C GLY A 89 2.40 -11.92 -5.05
N ILE A 90 1.13 -11.58 -4.88
CA ILE A 90 0.11 -12.49 -4.36
C ILE A 90 -0.93 -12.77 -5.45
N LEU A 91 -1.22 -14.05 -5.70
CA LEU A 91 -2.29 -14.47 -6.59
C LEU A 91 -3.58 -14.67 -5.79
N LEU A 92 -4.62 -13.93 -6.14
CA LEU A 92 -5.95 -14.05 -5.54
C LEU A 92 -7.01 -14.08 -6.65
N ASN A 93 -7.74 -15.19 -6.76
CA ASN A 93 -8.71 -15.44 -7.84
C ASN A 93 -8.08 -15.19 -9.22
N ASP A 94 -6.93 -15.81 -9.47
CA ASP A 94 -6.13 -15.71 -10.70
C ASP A 94 -5.62 -14.31 -11.07
N ASN A 95 -5.85 -13.33 -10.19
CA ASN A 95 -5.34 -11.98 -10.35
C ASN A 95 -4.08 -11.82 -9.49
N ARG A 96 -2.97 -11.39 -10.11
CA ARG A 96 -1.72 -11.12 -9.38
C ARG A 96 -1.70 -9.67 -8.89
N TYR A 97 -1.42 -9.51 -7.60
CA TYR A 97 -1.28 -8.23 -6.92
C TYR A 97 0.18 -8.01 -6.58
N HIS A 98 0.72 -6.85 -6.97
CA HIS A 98 2.10 -6.46 -6.71
C HIS A 98 2.17 -5.34 -5.69
N TYR A 99 3.29 -5.27 -4.96
CA TYR A 99 3.51 -4.24 -3.95
C TYR A 99 3.40 -2.84 -4.55
N PHE A 100 2.56 -2.01 -3.93
CA PHE A 100 2.33 -0.64 -4.36
C PHE A 100 2.92 0.37 -3.37
N GLY A 101 2.70 0.16 -2.07
CA GLY A 101 3.27 0.99 -1.02
C GLY A 101 2.47 1.00 0.28
N GLN A 102 2.85 1.89 1.18
CA GLN A 102 2.22 2.05 2.49
C GLN A 102 2.39 3.47 3.02
N SER A 103 1.44 3.90 3.86
CA SER A 103 1.61 5.08 4.69
C SER A 103 2.58 4.80 5.85
N ASN A 104 3.01 5.85 6.55
CA ASN A 104 3.82 5.70 7.76
C ASN A 104 3.11 4.89 8.86
N SER A 105 1.79 5.04 9.00
CA SER A 105 1.00 4.26 9.98
C SER A 105 0.93 2.78 9.58
N HIS A 106 0.73 2.49 8.30
CA HIS A 106 0.79 1.12 7.77
C HIS A 106 2.18 0.50 7.97
N LEU A 107 3.27 1.23 7.70
CA LEU A 107 4.62 0.75 7.92
C LEU A 107 4.86 0.35 9.39
N LYS A 108 4.45 1.19 10.35
CA LYS A 108 4.52 0.88 11.79
C LYS A 108 3.73 -0.37 12.16
N GLN A 109 2.60 -0.61 11.49
CA GLN A 109 1.77 -1.79 11.69
C GLN A 109 2.21 -2.99 10.86
N ARG A 110 3.31 -2.91 10.09
CA ARG A 110 3.73 -3.95 9.13
C ARG A 110 2.62 -4.30 8.13
N LYS A 111 1.90 -3.27 7.68
CA LYS A 111 0.86 -3.36 6.64
C LYS A 111 1.34 -2.70 5.36
N CYS A 112 0.84 -3.19 4.24
CA CYS A 112 1.07 -2.58 2.94
C CYS A 112 -0.15 -2.75 2.02
N ILE A 113 -0.14 -2.00 0.93
CA ILE A 113 -1.15 -2.06 -0.12
C ILE A 113 -0.47 -2.63 -1.36
N LEU A 114 -1.15 -3.59 -1.97
CA LEU A 114 -0.83 -4.16 -3.26
C LEU A 114 -1.89 -3.75 -4.27
N LEU A 115 -1.50 -3.71 -5.54
CA LEU A 115 -2.36 -3.36 -6.67
C LEU A 115 -2.36 -4.50 -7.70
N GLN A 116 -3.53 -4.82 -8.23
CA GLN A 116 -3.71 -5.68 -9.40
C GLN A 116 -3.29 -4.92 -10.66
N ALA A 117 -1.98 -4.82 -10.84
CA ALA A 117 -1.31 -4.21 -11.98
C ALA A 117 0.13 -4.73 -12.04
N SER A 118 0.73 -4.77 -13.22
CA SER A 118 2.15 -5.09 -13.38
C SER A 118 3.02 -4.06 -12.67
N GLN A 119 4.25 -4.44 -12.33
CA GLN A 119 5.23 -3.52 -11.72
C GLN A 119 5.49 -2.28 -12.59
N ARG A 120 5.44 -2.44 -13.92
CA ARG A 120 5.57 -1.33 -14.89
C ARG A 120 4.41 -0.35 -14.77
N GLU A 121 3.18 -0.84 -14.73
CA GLU A 121 1.99 0.00 -14.57
C GLU A 121 1.98 0.70 -13.21
N ILE A 122 2.37 0.01 -12.13
CA ILE A 122 2.55 0.61 -10.81
C ILE A 122 3.55 1.78 -10.88
N LYS A 123 4.69 1.58 -11.54
CA LYS A 123 5.67 2.66 -11.73
C LYS A 123 5.06 3.84 -12.49
N GLN A 124 4.33 3.59 -13.58
CA GLN A 124 3.69 4.65 -14.35
C GLN A 124 2.65 5.43 -13.54
N ILE A 125 1.86 4.74 -12.71
CA ILE A 125 0.91 5.39 -11.78
C ILE A 125 1.67 6.28 -10.79
N LEU A 126 2.77 5.79 -10.21
CA LEU A 126 3.61 6.57 -9.31
C LEU A 126 4.22 7.78 -10.02
N ASP A 127 4.80 7.61 -11.20
CA ASP A 127 5.38 8.70 -12.00
C ASP A 127 4.35 9.82 -12.28
N GLY A 128 3.05 9.51 -12.31
CA GLY A 128 1.97 10.51 -12.42
C GLY A 128 1.76 11.40 -11.19
N PHE A 129 2.35 11.08 -10.03
CA PHE A 129 2.23 11.86 -8.80
C PHE A 129 3.41 12.81 -8.53
N GLY A 130 4.51 12.70 -9.29
CA GLY A 130 5.66 13.58 -9.15
C GLY A 130 6.94 13.04 -9.78
N ASP A 131 7.97 13.89 -9.82
CA ASP A 131 9.31 13.49 -10.23
C ASP A 131 10.05 12.85 -9.05
N TRP A 132 10.44 11.59 -9.24
CA TRP A 132 11.12 10.78 -8.24
C TRP A 132 12.65 10.80 -8.37
N SER A 133 13.18 11.33 -9.48
CA SER A 133 14.62 11.33 -9.78
C SER A 133 15.45 12.16 -8.80
N ILE A 134 14.80 13.12 -8.12
CA ILE A 134 15.41 13.99 -7.11
C ILE A 134 15.83 13.24 -5.83
N PHE A 135 15.35 12.01 -5.62
CA PHE A 135 15.64 11.24 -4.42
C PHE A 135 16.81 10.27 -4.64
N THR A 136 17.93 10.51 -3.97
CA THR A 136 19.13 9.66 -4.05
C THR A 136 19.09 8.41 -3.16
N SER A 137 18.15 8.36 -2.21
CA SER A 137 18.02 7.25 -1.26
C SER A 137 16.65 6.60 -1.37
N VAL A 138 16.65 5.26 -1.46
CA VAL A 138 15.42 4.44 -1.45
C VAL A 138 14.56 4.74 -0.23
N ALA A 139 15.15 4.99 0.94
CA ALA A 139 14.40 5.30 2.15
C ALA A 139 13.69 6.66 2.07
N LYS A 140 14.35 7.68 1.51
CA LYS A 140 13.73 9.01 1.28
C LYS A 140 12.62 8.93 0.25
N LEU A 141 12.86 8.22 -0.86
CA LEU A 141 11.86 7.97 -1.89
C LEU A 141 10.64 7.24 -1.33
N ALA A 142 10.84 6.14 -0.60
CA ALA A 142 9.76 5.38 0.02
C ALA A 142 8.94 6.23 1.01
N LYS A 143 9.60 7.09 1.80
CA LYS A 143 8.93 8.03 2.70
C LYS A 143 8.06 9.02 1.93
N ARG A 144 8.53 9.57 0.80
CA ARG A 144 7.77 10.51 -0.04
C ARG A 144 6.58 9.83 -0.71
N ILE A 145 6.79 8.66 -1.31
CA ILE A 145 5.71 7.84 -1.89
C ILE A 145 4.67 7.50 -0.82
N GLY A 146 5.11 7.18 0.41
CA GLY A 146 4.22 6.88 1.53
C GLY A 146 3.23 7.99 1.89
N LEU A 147 3.54 9.25 1.56
CA LEU A 147 2.60 10.37 1.75
C LEU A 147 1.37 10.27 0.85
N LEU A 148 1.46 9.60 -0.31
CA LEU A 148 0.32 9.37 -1.21
C LEU A 148 -0.76 8.51 -0.56
N PHE A 149 -0.37 7.62 0.36
CA PHE A 149 -1.23 6.67 1.05
C PHE A 149 -1.88 7.23 2.32
N THR A 150 -1.54 8.46 2.70
CA THR A 150 -2.14 9.12 3.86
C THR A 150 -3.60 9.46 3.57
N ALA A 151 -4.49 9.14 4.51
CA ALA A 151 -5.91 9.47 4.40
C ALA A 151 -6.10 10.99 4.24
N GLY A 152 -6.98 11.39 3.34
CA GLY A 152 -7.24 12.81 3.10
C GLY A 152 -8.23 13.03 1.98
N ASP A 153 -9.18 13.94 2.23
CA ASP A 153 -10.19 14.33 1.26
C ASP A 153 -9.63 15.33 0.23
N SER A 154 -10.08 15.20 -1.02
CA SER A 154 -9.78 16.24 -2.02
C SER A 154 -10.74 17.39 -1.77
N VAL A 155 -10.20 18.52 -1.32
CA VAL A 155 -11.01 19.70 -0.99
C VAL A 155 -11.15 20.61 -2.21
N LEU A 156 -10.04 20.89 -2.90
CA LEU A 156 -10.00 21.80 -4.03
C LEU A 156 -8.90 21.37 -5.02
N LYS A 157 -9.20 21.46 -6.32
CA LYS A 157 -8.18 21.40 -7.37
C LYS A 157 -7.80 22.84 -7.72
N LEU A 158 -6.61 23.26 -7.32
CA LEU A 158 -6.12 24.60 -7.58
C LEU A 158 -5.45 24.66 -8.98
N PRO A 159 -5.89 25.54 -9.90
CA PRO A 159 -5.21 25.77 -11.16
C PRO A 159 -3.78 26.30 -10.93
N SER A 160 -2.84 25.97 -11.84
CA SER A 160 -1.45 26.44 -11.74
C SER A 160 -1.32 27.96 -11.77
N GLU A 161 -2.27 28.65 -12.38
CA GLU A 161 -2.33 30.12 -12.45
C GLU A 161 -2.71 30.77 -11.11
N LYS A 162 -3.09 29.97 -10.10
CA LYS A 162 -3.60 30.44 -8.81
C LYS A 162 -2.62 30.22 -7.67
N TYR A 163 -1.40 29.78 -7.94
CA TYR A 163 -0.34 29.67 -6.94
C TYR A 163 1.04 29.88 -7.57
N ASP A 164 1.96 30.37 -6.75
CA ASP A 164 3.38 30.46 -7.07
C ASP A 164 4.17 29.44 -6.23
N ILE A 165 5.23 28.89 -6.80
CA ILE A 165 6.24 28.11 -6.07
C ILE A 165 7.40 29.07 -5.82
N ILE A 166 7.70 29.32 -4.55
CA ILE A 166 8.80 30.19 -4.12
C ILE A 166 9.90 29.36 -3.47
N ASP A 167 11.12 29.89 -3.49
CA ASP A 167 12.25 29.29 -2.77
C ASP A 167 12.05 29.37 -1.26
N ASP A 168 12.69 28.45 -0.54
CA ASP A 168 12.70 28.46 0.91
C ASP A 168 13.36 29.72 1.48
N VAL A 169 12.83 30.18 2.62
CA VAL A 169 13.40 31.33 3.33
C VAL A 169 14.57 30.87 4.18
N GLU A 170 15.78 31.17 3.75
CA GLU A 170 17.01 30.78 4.44
C GLU A 170 17.77 31.98 5.02
N ARG A 171 18.33 31.83 6.23
CA ARG A 171 19.29 32.79 6.82
C ARG A 171 20.32 32.04 7.65
N ASN A 172 21.60 32.36 7.47
CA ASN A 172 22.72 31.73 8.19
C ASN A 172 22.69 30.19 8.11
N ASN A 173 22.43 29.64 6.92
CA ASN A 173 22.27 28.19 6.67
C ASN A 173 21.15 27.51 7.48
N PHE A 174 20.17 28.28 7.94
CA PHE A 174 18.96 27.77 8.57
C PHE A 174 17.76 28.05 7.68
N ASN A 175 16.96 27.02 7.39
CA ASN A 175 15.72 27.11 6.63
C ASN A 175 14.54 27.36 7.58
N PHE A 176 13.86 28.50 7.39
CA PHE A 176 12.74 28.95 8.22
C PHE A 176 11.37 28.46 7.72
N THR A 177 11.31 27.85 6.54
CA THR A 177 10.09 27.39 5.88
C THR A 177 10.08 25.87 5.62
N ASP A 178 10.96 25.11 6.29
CA ASP A 178 11.00 23.64 6.20
C ASP A 178 9.70 23.03 6.76
N GLY A 179 8.84 22.57 5.85
CA GLY A 179 7.50 22.02 6.12
C GLY A 179 6.95 21.12 5.01
#